data_AF-A0A949TH37-F1
#
_entry.id   AF-A0A949TH37-F1
#
_cell.length_a   1.000
_cell.length_b   1.000
_cell.length_c   1.000
_cell.angle_alpha   90.00
_cell.angle_beta   90.00
_cell.angle_gamma   90.00
#
_symmetry.space_group_name_H-M   'P 1'
#
loop_
_entity.id
_entity.type
_entity.pdbx_description
1 polymer ?
#
loop_
_entity_poly.entity_id
_entity_poly.type
_entity_poly.pdbx_seq_one_letter_code
_entity_poly.pdbx_strand_id
1 'polypeptide(L)'
;MIANQMKNRSFRSTLEYALEKEDYVIIDSNMGGYNPRQLAREFGAARRMRPNFQRACGHIILSLPHREASHPQGEYHEHLDDEKYALIARRWLKEMEFLGDGLHKSQYVIARHQDTKHEHIHIIASRIRMDGSVVPDSWDYRRSEVVVRQLEQEFGLEPTRCSNERVAEKVKQKHGIKTTVGERSAQTKKQKHHFSGKPPVKQLLADAIDEATFDQPTVTELIARLQKLHINVHPSFSTKGKFKNAIAFSMNGVKMAGWKLGKAYSFPGLLQRKGVDYNSERDIPALRSARDGQLVKLPVKSVSPYSITDDKPTFIDENSQPRVEDNELKTTAITNQHKSEDKQPNATQEINLIQQEYVNKITPTIRQFWEINKRPKSIKGNHYSITLEEGILTLKRRMGEKIADIPTDNSTTPQGFNLNESDVERFLELQRILNNQHERQNIQKNQGLER
;
A
#
# COMPACT_ATOMS: atom_id res chain seq x y z
N MET A 1 9.78 7.88 -13.57
CA MET A 1 8.75 7.06 -14.26
C MET A 1 8.66 5.65 -13.68
N ILE A 2 7.43 5.22 -13.43
CA ILE A 2 7.08 3.90 -12.90
C ILE A 2 6.19 3.19 -13.92
N ALA A 3 6.58 1.98 -14.35
CA ALA A 3 5.75 1.12 -15.19
C ALA A 3 5.09 0.02 -14.36
N ASN A 4 3.77 -0.09 -14.45
CA ASN A 4 3.01 -1.20 -13.88
C ASN A 4 2.24 -1.89 -15.01
N GLN A 5 2.33 -3.22 -15.09
CA GLN A 5 1.78 -4.00 -16.19
C GLN A 5 0.94 -5.16 -15.67
N MET A 6 -0.25 -5.31 -16.25
CA MET A 6 -1.24 -6.32 -15.92
C MET A 6 -1.63 -7.06 -17.20
N LYS A 7 -2.02 -8.32 -17.05
CA LYS A 7 -2.43 -9.18 -18.17
C LYS A 7 -3.83 -9.71 -17.89
N ASN A 8 -4.80 -9.10 -18.54
CA ASN A 8 -6.22 -9.30 -18.31
C ASN A 8 -6.83 -10.23 -19.37
N ARG A 9 -7.91 -10.92 -19.00
CA ARG A 9 -8.63 -11.80 -19.93
C ARG A 9 -9.58 -11.02 -20.86
N SER A 10 -10.18 -9.95 -20.37
CA SER A 10 -11.23 -9.18 -21.06
C SER A 10 -10.71 -7.81 -21.50
N PHE A 11 -10.78 -7.53 -22.80
CA PHE A 11 -10.54 -6.18 -23.32
C PHE A 11 -11.63 -5.20 -22.87
N ARG A 12 -12.90 -5.60 -22.99
CA ARG A 12 -14.05 -4.77 -22.63
C ARG A 12 -13.97 -4.27 -21.20
N SER A 13 -13.77 -5.16 -20.23
CA SER A 13 -13.70 -4.78 -18.81
C SER A 13 -12.47 -3.93 -18.48
N THR A 14 -11.36 -4.14 -19.20
CA THR A 14 -10.14 -3.32 -19.04
C THR A 14 -10.36 -1.91 -19.59
N LEU A 15 -11.03 -1.80 -20.75
CA LEU A 15 -11.37 -0.54 -21.38
C LEU A 15 -12.43 0.21 -20.59
N GLU A 16 -13.46 -0.47 -20.09
CA GLU A 16 -14.45 0.11 -19.19
C GLU A 16 -13.74 0.70 -17.98
N TYR A 17 -12.87 -0.05 -17.29
CA TYR A 17 -12.09 0.46 -16.17
C TYR A 17 -11.18 1.66 -16.52
N ALA A 18 -10.44 1.57 -17.63
CA ALA A 18 -9.49 2.60 -18.03
C ALA A 18 -10.15 3.85 -18.61
N LEU A 19 -11.40 3.74 -19.08
CA LEU A 19 -12.16 4.81 -19.72
C LEU A 19 -13.47 5.10 -18.94
N GLU A 20 -13.56 4.71 -17.66
CA GLU A 20 -14.74 4.93 -16.79
C GLU A 20 -14.66 6.24 -16.00
N LYS A 21 -13.46 6.69 -15.66
CA LYS A 21 -13.29 7.94 -14.88
C LYS A 21 -13.72 9.11 -15.76
N GLU A 22 -14.48 10.07 -15.21
CA GLU A 22 -15.03 11.19 -16.00
C GLU A 22 -13.95 12.08 -16.66
N ASP A 23 -12.69 11.98 -16.24
CA ASP A 23 -11.58 12.80 -16.73
C ASP A 23 -10.49 11.97 -17.47
N TYR A 24 -10.85 11.29 -18.57
CA TYR A 24 -9.87 10.68 -19.48
C TYR A 24 -9.85 11.33 -20.85
N VAL A 25 -8.68 11.28 -21.50
CA VAL A 25 -8.51 11.66 -22.90
C VAL A 25 -7.80 10.53 -23.62
N ILE A 26 -8.35 10.06 -24.75
CA ILE A 26 -7.62 9.15 -25.64
C ILE A 26 -6.62 10.01 -26.42
N ILE A 27 -5.33 9.78 -26.18
CA ILE A 27 -4.24 10.58 -26.75
C ILE A 27 -3.60 9.92 -27.97
N ASP A 28 -3.76 8.60 -28.14
CA ASP A 28 -3.23 7.87 -29.28
C ASP A 28 -3.87 6.47 -29.43
N SER A 29 -4.04 6.00 -30.67
CA SER A 29 -4.53 4.65 -30.98
C SER A 29 -4.23 4.28 -32.43
N ASN A 30 -4.08 2.99 -32.71
CA ASN A 30 -4.08 2.45 -34.07
C ASN A 30 -5.41 1.76 -34.45
N MET A 31 -6.50 2.11 -33.77
CA MET A 31 -7.85 1.60 -33.96
C MET A 31 -8.83 2.74 -34.25
N GLY A 32 -9.97 2.43 -34.87
CA GLY A 32 -11.00 3.42 -35.23
C GLY A 32 -12.01 3.73 -34.13
N GLY A 33 -12.13 2.86 -33.13
CA GLY A 33 -13.09 2.98 -32.05
C GLY A 33 -12.74 4.08 -31.05
N TYR A 34 -13.75 4.78 -30.55
CA TYR A 34 -13.61 5.89 -29.60
C TYR A 34 -14.31 5.63 -28.25
N ASN A 35 -14.84 4.43 -28.04
CA ASN A 35 -15.46 4.03 -26.77
C ASN A 35 -15.13 2.56 -26.45
N PRO A 36 -15.28 2.13 -25.18
CA PRO A 36 -14.93 0.79 -24.75
C PRO A 36 -15.53 -0.33 -25.59
N ARG A 37 -16.79 -0.18 -26.03
CA ARG A 37 -17.51 -1.20 -26.80
C ARG A 37 -16.94 -1.35 -28.21
N GLN A 38 -16.69 -0.24 -28.90
CA GLN A 38 -16.12 -0.24 -30.25
C GLN A 38 -14.68 -0.74 -30.24
N LEU A 39 -13.85 -0.23 -29.32
CA LEU A 39 -12.46 -0.66 -29.14
C LEU A 39 -12.38 -2.16 -28.82
N ALA A 40 -13.22 -2.66 -27.90
CA ALA A 40 -13.26 -4.08 -27.57
C ALA A 40 -13.65 -4.97 -28.77
N ARG A 41 -14.55 -4.48 -29.63
CA ARG A 41 -14.92 -5.18 -30.88
C ARG A 41 -13.74 -5.26 -31.84
N GLU A 42 -12.97 -4.18 -31.97
CA GLU A 42 -11.77 -4.15 -32.82
C GLU A 42 -10.66 -5.05 -32.30
N PHE A 43 -10.38 -5.05 -30.98
CA PHE A 43 -9.48 -6.04 -30.35
C PHE A 43 -9.91 -7.49 -30.60
N GLY A 44 -11.20 -7.70 -30.88
CA GLY A 44 -11.75 -8.99 -31.29
C GLY A 44 -11.10 -9.58 -32.54
N ALA A 45 -10.57 -8.74 -33.45
CA ALA A 45 -9.88 -9.19 -34.65
C ALA A 45 -8.63 -9.99 -34.30
N ALA A 46 -7.71 -9.42 -33.51
CA ALA A 46 -6.53 -10.13 -33.06
C ALA A 46 -6.89 -11.33 -32.17
N ARG A 47 -7.89 -11.16 -31.30
CA ARG A 47 -8.35 -12.21 -30.37
C ARG A 47 -8.81 -13.49 -31.08
N ARG A 48 -9.50 -13.38 -32.21
CA ARG A 48 -10.01 -14.54 -32.98
C ARG A 48 -8.91 -15.42 -33.54
N MET A 49 -7.71 -14.90 -33.79
CA MET A 49 -6.58 -15.70 -34.27
C MET A 49 -6.02 -16.66 -33.21
N ARG A 50 -6.26 -16.38 -31.92
CA ARG A 50 -5.91 -17.28 -30.81
C ARG A 50 -7.02 -17.34 -29.75
N PRO A 51 -8.14 -18.03 -30.01
CA PRO A 51 -9.29 -18.04 -29.12
C PRO A 51 -8.97 -18.61 -27.73
N ASN A 52 -8.08 -19.60 -27.67
CA ASN A 52 -7.69 -20.29 -26.44
C ASN A 52 -6.61 -19.55 -25.63
N PHE A 53 -5.94 -18.54 -26.21
CA PHE A 53 -4.87 -17.83 -25.52
C PHE A 53 -5.44 -17.01 -24.36
N GLN A 54 -5.12 -17.38 -23.13
CA GLN A 54 -5.59 -16.64 -21.97
C GLN A 54 -4.77 -15.37 -21.76
N ARG A 55 -5.38 -14.35 -21.11
CA ARG A 55 -4.71 -13.09 -20.79
C ARG A 55 -4.14 -12.35 -22.01
N ALA A 56 -4.95 -12.15 -23.05
CA ALA A 56 -4.55 -11.45 -24.27
C ALA A 56 -4.52 -9.93 -24.14
N CYS A 57 -5.21 -9.36 -23.15
CA CYS A 57 -5.22 -7.92 -22.94
C CYS A 57 -4.03 -7.51 -22.07
N GLY A 58 -3.09 -6.78 -22.62
CA GLY A 58 -2.06 -6.06 -21.86
C GLY A 58 -2.62 -4.73 -21.38
N HIS A 59 -2.54 -4.48 -20.08
CA HIS A 59 -2.91 -3.21 -19.46
C HIS A 59 -1.71 -2.64 -18.73
N ILE A 60 -1.16 -1.56 -19.27
CA ILE A 60 0.08 -0.96 -18.79
C ILE A 60 -0.23 0.45 -18.32
N ILE A 61 0.38 0.82 -17.20
CA ILE A 61 0.27 2.12 -16.57
C ILE A 61 1.68 2.69 -16.53
N LEU A 62 1.90 3.82 -17.20
CA LEU A 62 3.12 4.59 -17.08
C LEU A 62 2.81 5.85 -16.28
N SER A 63 3.46 6.00 -15.13
CA SER A 63 3.23 7.11 -14.20
C SER A 63 4.49 7.93 -14.00
N LEU A 64 4.34 9.24 -13.93
CA LEU A 64 5.44 10.12 -13.53
C LEU A 64 5.69 10.01 -12.02
N PRO A 65 6.96 10.11 -11.58
CA PRO A 65 7.25 10.17 -10.16
C PRO A 65 6.77 11.52 -9.63
N HIS A 66 6.37 11.54 -8.37
CA HIS A 66 5.88 12.73 -7.69
C HIS A 66 6.59 12.83 -6.35
N ARG A 67 7.11 14.02 -6.04
CA ARG A 67 7.72 14.29 -4.74
C ARG A 67 7.13 15.55 -4.15
N GLU A 68 6.67 15.43 -2.92
CA GLU A 68 6.22 16.56 -2.13
C GLU A 68 7.41 17.40 -1.65
N ALA A 69 7.15 18.65 -1.27
CA ALA A 69 8.15 19.60 -0.76
C ALA A 69 8.97 19.09 0.44
N SER A 70 8.44 18.12 1.19
CA SER A 70 9.12 17.48 2.32
C SER A 70 10.24 16.51 1.93
N HIS A 71 10.38 16.17 0.64
CA HIS A 71 11.39 15.22 0.20
C HIS A 71 12.81 15.82 0.24
N PRO A 72 13.85 15.08 0.69
CA PRO A 72 15.22 15.58 0.80
C PRO A 72 15.87 16.09 -0.49
N GLN A 73 15.28 15.80 -1.64
CA GLN A 73 15.74 16.23 -2.98
C GLN A 73 14.86 17.34 -3.58
N GLY A 74 13.96 17.92 -2.77
CA GLY A 74 13.00 18.93 -3.19
C GLY A 74 11.74 18.35 -3.84
N GLU A 75 10.76 19.24 -4.00
CA GLU A 75 9.51 18.99 -4.72
C GLU A 75 9.81 18.66 -6.19
N TYR A 76 9.05 17.71 -6.76
CA TYR A 76 9.10 17.41 -8.19
C TYR A 76 7.71 17.04 -8.68
N HIS A 77 7.21 17.87 -9.58
CA HIS A 77 5.95 17.72 -10.28
C HIS A 77 6.22 18.06 -11.75
N GLU A 78 6.51 17.04 -12.55
CA GLU A 78 6.63 17.22 -14.00
C GLU A 78 5.30 16.98 -14.68
N HIS A 79 4.97 17.85 -15.61
CA HIS A 79 3.77 17.78 -16.43
C HIS A 79 4.17 17.49 -17.88
N LEU A 80 3.59 16.45 -18.47
CA LEU A 80 3.77 16.15 -19.89
C LEU A 80 2.52 16.51 -20.69
N ASP A 81 2.72 17.06 -21.88
CA ASP A 81 1.66 17.22 -22.87
C ASP A 81 1.29 15.86 -23.49
N ASP A 82 0.15 15.84 -24.19
CA ASP A 82 -0.39 14.61 -24.77
C ASP A 82 0.52 14.03 -25.87
N GLU A 83 1.22 14.89 -26.62
CA GLU A 83 2.14 14.46 -27.69
C GLU A 83 3.36 13.72 -27.13
N LYS A 84 3.99 14.25 -26.07
CA LYS A 84 5.10 13.61 -25.37
C LYS A 84 4.65 12.30 -24.74
N TYR A 85 3.47 12.26 -24.11
CA TYR A 85 2.93 11.03 -23.57
C TYR A 85 2.70 9.97 -24.64
N ALA A 86 2.10 10.34 -25.77
CA ALA A 86 1.89 9.46 -26.90
C ALA A 86 3.23 8.94 -27.45
N LEU A 87 4.24 9.80 -27.57
CA LEU A 87 5.56 9.40 -28.03
C LEU A 87 6.25 8.42 -27.07
N ILE A 88 6.26 8.71 -25.76
CA ILE A 88 6.79 7.81 -24.72
C ILE A 88 6.10 6.44 -24.78
N ALA A 89 4.77 6.43 -24.89
CA ALA A 89 3.98 5.21 -24.94
C ALA A 89 4.28 4.38 -26.20
N ARG A 90 4.38 5.01 -27.38
CA ARG A 90 4.77 4.33 -28.63
C ARG A 90 6.19 3.76 -28.55
N ARG A 91 7.14 4.51 -27.98
CA ARG A 91 8.51 4.04 -27.75
C ARG A 91 8.52 2.83 -26.82
N TRP A 92 7.78 2.88 -25.72
CA TRP A 92 7.61 1.75 -24.81
C TRP A 92 7.01 0.53 -25.53
N LEU A 93 5.93 0.72 -26.30
CA LEU A 93 5.29 -0.36 -27.06
C LEU A 93 6.24 -1.00 -28.08
N LYS A 94 7.09 -0.21 -28.75
CA LYS A 94 8.11 -0.69 -29.67
C LYS A 94 9.19 -1.51 -28.97
N GLU A 95 9.81 -0.98 -27.91
CA GLU A 95 10.86 -1.69 -27.15
C GLU A 95 10.33 -2.94 -26.44
N MET A 96 9.04 -2.97 -26.12
CA MET A 96 8.36 -4.14 -25.54
C MET A 96 7.78 -5.10 -26.60
N GLU A 97 8.11 -4.88 -27.87
CA GLU A 97 7.77 -5.73 -29.02
C GLU A 97 6.27 -5.88 -29.31
N PHE A 98 5.46 -4.90 -28.87
CA PHE A 98 4.08 -4.76 -29.33
C PHE A 98 4.01 -4.16 -30.74
N LEU A 99 4.96 -3.28 -31.09
CA LEU A 99 5.02 -2.64 -32.41
C LEU A 99 6.25 -3.12 -33.18
N GLY A 100 6.05 -4.08 -34.09
CA GLY A 100 7.01 -4.45 -35.13
C GLY A 100 6.63 -3.90 -36.50
N ASP A 101 7.12 -4.55 -37.56
CA ASP A 101 6.83 -4.16 -38.94
C ASP A 101 5.60 -4.90 -39.51
N GLY A 102 4.89 -4.27 -40.44
CA GLY A 102 3.72 -4.86 -41.10
C GLY A 102 2.67 -5.39 -40.12
N LEU A 103 2.36 -6.70 -40.24
CA LEU A 103 1.40 -7.41 -39.38
C LEU A 103 1.96 -7.81 -38.00
N HIS A 104 3.27 -7.63 -37.75
CA HIS A 104 3.85 -7.79 -36.41
C HIS A 104 3.51 -6.62 -35.46
N LYS A 105 2.41 -5.91 -35.70
CA LYS A 105 1.89 -4.85 -34.85
C LYS A 105 0.71 -5.36 -34.04
N SER A 106 0.69 -5.05 -32.76
CA SER A 106 -0.47 -5.20 -31.90
C SER A 106 -1.42 -4.03 -32.07
N GLN A 107 -2.71 -4.29 -31.95
CA GLN A 107 -3.71 -3.25 -31.70
C GLN A 107 -3.44 -2.62 -30.32
N TYR A 108 -3.62 -1.30 -30.19
CA TYR A 108 -3.52 -0.58 -28.93
C TYR A 108 -4.35 0.71 -28.89
N VAL A 109 -4.64 1.16 -27.68
CA VAL A 109 -5.19 2.50 -27.37
C VAL A 109 -4.51 3.04 -26.11
N ILE A 110 -4.27 4.34 -26.09
CA ILE A 110 -3.60 5.06 -25.01
C ILE A 110 -4.57 6.12 -24.49
N ALA A 111 -4.84 6.07 -23.20
CA ALA A 111 -5.67 7.04 -22.50
C ALA A 111 -4.89 7.69 -21.37
N ARG A 112 -4.92 9.02 -21.30
CA ARG A 112 -4.42 9.80 -20.16
C ARG A 112 -5.55 10.01 -19.17
N HIS A 113 -5.26 9.82 -17.88
CA HIS A 113 -6.15 10.29 -16.81
C HIS A 113 -5.69 11.68 -16.37
N GLN A 114 -6.62 12.62 -16.21
CA GLN A 114 -6.31 13.99 -15.76
C GLN A 114 -6.30 14.12 -14.23
N ASP A 115 -6.14 13.01 -13.50
CA ASP A 115 -6.05 12.99 -12.04
C ASP A 115 -4.82 13.78 -11.58
N THR A 116 -5.06 14.98 -11.06
CA THR A 116 -4.05 16.02 -10.76
C THR A 116 -2.96 15.61 -9.78
N LYS A 117 -3.17 14.57 -8.97
CA LYS A 117 -2.16 14.15 -7.98
C LYS A 117 -1.06 13.27 -8.57
N HIS A 118 -1.38 12.46 -9.58
CA HIS A 118 -0.42 11.52 -10.17
C HIS A 118 -0.65 11.43 -11.67
N GLU A 119 0.14 12.14 -12.47
CA GLU A 119 0.01 12.04 -13.92
C GLU A 119 0.40 10.65 -14.43
N HIS A 120 -0.53 10.01 -15.14
CA HIS A 120 -0.31 8.69 -15.71
C HIS A 120 -1.16 8.46 -16.96
N ILE A 121 -0.64 7.55 -17.78
CA ILE A 121 -1.34 7.03 -18.95
C ILE A 121 -1.60 5.53 -18.81
N HIS A 122 -2.73 5.11 -19.33
CA HIS A 122 -3.11 3.73 -19.54
C HIS A 122 -2.88 3.34 -21.00
N ILE A 123 -2.08 2.31 -21.22
CA ILE A 123 -1.89 1.66 -22.51
C ILE A 123 -2.63 0.33 -22.45
N ILE A 124 -3.64 0.17 -23.31
CA ILE A 124 -4.36 -1.08 -23.50
C ILE A 124 -3.92 -1.64 -24.84
N ALA A 125 -3.26 -2.80 -24.85
CA ALA A 125 -2.71 -3.39 -26.05
C ALA A 125 -3.04 -4.87 -26.16
N SER A 126 -3.26 -5.36 -27.37
CA SER A 126 -3.35 -6.80 -27.62
C SER A 126 -1.97 -7.44 -27.49
N ARG A 127 -1.87 -8.53 -26.72
CA ARG A 127 -0.68 -9.39 -26.72
C ARG A 127 -0.65 -10.33 -27.92
N ILE A 128 -1.72 -10.42 -28.69
CA ILE A 128 -1.76 -11.11 -29.98
C ILE A 128 -1.56 -10.04 -31.05
N ARG A 129 -0.49 -10.17 -31.83
CA ARG A 129 -0.19 -9.28 -32.96
C ARG A 129 -1.10 -9.60 -34.14
N MET A 130 -1.17 -8.74 -35.15
CA MET A 130 -2.06 -8.93 -36.30
C MET A 130 -1.68 -10.11 -37.22
N ASP A 131 -0.47 -10.67 -37.09
CA ASP A 131 -0.03 -11.92 -37.71
C ASP A 131 -0.40 -13.18 -36.89
N GLY A 132 -1.05 -13.00 -35.74
CA GLY A 132 -1.41 -14.08 -34.81
C GLY A 132 -0.27 -14.52 -33.90
N SER A 133 0.93 -13.95 -33.97
CA SER A 133 2.01 -14.20 -33.01
C SER A 133 1.72 -13.52 -31.66
N VAL A 134 2.42 -13.96 -30.61
CA VAL A 134 2.21 -13.45 -29.25
C VAL A 134 3.42 -12.64 -28.78
N VAL A 135 3.15 -11.48 -28.18
CA VAL A 135 4.18 -10.65 -27.54
C VAL A 135 4.83 -11.42 -26.37
N PRO A 136 6.17 -11.57 -26.36
CA PRO A 136 6.87 -12.32 -25.32
C PRO A 136 6.61 -11.75 -23.92
N ASP A 137 6.32 -12.62 -22.95
CA ASP A 137 6.19 -12.24 -21.54
C ASP A 137 7.41 -12.58 -20.69
N SER A 138 8.44 -13.16 -21.29
CA SER A 138 9.67 -13.53 -20.59
C SER A 138 10.33 -12.28 -20.01
N TRP A 139 10.44 -12.26 -18.68
CA TRP A 139 11.04 -11.17 -17.89
C TRP A 139 10.50 -9.78 -18.22
N ASP A 140 9.25 -9.69 -18.70
CA ASP A 140 8.66 -8.45 -19.19
C ASP A 140 8.68 -7.32 -18.16
N TYR A 141 8.53 -7.59 -16.86
CA TYR A 141 8.63 -6.55 -15.82
C TYR A 141 10.04 -5.95 -15.75
N ARG A 142 11.08 -6.79 -15.85
CA ARG A 142 12.47 -6.32 -15.86
C ARG A 142 12.80 -5.60 -17.15
N ARG A 143 12.31 -6.10 -18.29
CA ARG A 143 12.48 -5.42 -19.59
C ARG A 143 11.83 -4.05 -19.59
N SER A 144 10.57 -3.98 -19.15
CA SER A 144 9.82 -2.74 -19.00
C SER A 144 10.53 -1.74 -18.09
N GLU A 145 11.09 -2.20 -16.97
CA GLU A 145 11.88 -1.35 -16.08
C GLU A 145 13.13 -0.79 -16.78
N VAL A 146 13.87 -1.60 -17.53
CA VAL A 146 15.02 -1.11 -18.33
C VAL A 146 14.57 -0.06 -19.34
N VAL A 147 13.46 -0.30 -20.04
CA VAL A 147 12.90 0.61 -21.04
C VAL A 147 12.50 1.94 -20.41
N VAL A 148 11.81 1.96 -19.27
CA VAL A 148 11.44 3.25 -18.66
C VAL A 148 12.64 4.03 -18.12
N ARG A 149 13.74 3.38 -17.74
CA ARG A 149 14.99 4.08 -17.37
C ARG A 149 15.66 4.73 -18.59
N GLN A 150 15.60 4.06 -19.74
CA GLN A 150 16.03 4.65 -21.01
C GLN A 150 15.15 5.84 -21.40
N LEU A 151 13.82 5.70 -21.30
CA LEU A 151 12.88 6.77 -21.65
C LEU A 151 13.02 7.98 -20.71
N GLU A 152 13.30 7.79 -19.42
CA GLU A 152 13.60 8.90 -18.53
C GLU A 152 14.75 9.76 -19.05
N GLN A 153 15.86 9.12 -19.47
CA GLN A 153 16.98 9.86 -20.02
C GLN A 153 16.65 10.51 -21.37
N GLU A 154 15.97 9.79 -22.27
CA GLU A 154 15.63 10.28 -23.63
C GLU A 154 14.70 11.50 -23.57
N PHE A 155 13.78 11.54 -22.61
CA PHE A 155 12.78 12.61 -22.46
C PHE A 155 13.12 13.63 -21.36
N GLY A 156 14.30 13.53 -20.74
CA GLY A 156 14.73 14.46 -19.68
C GLY A 156 13.93 14.36 -18.38
N LEU A 157 13.27 13.21 -18.13
CA LEU A 157 12.43 12.99 -16.96
C LEU A 157 13.28 12.59 -15.75
N GLU A 158 12.68 12.76 -14.57
CA GLU A 158 13.35 12.39 -13.33
C GLU A 158 13.70 10.89 -13.26
N PRO A 159 14.99 10.56 -13.04
CA PRO A 159 15.44 9.19 -12.88
C PRO A 159 14.80 8.54 -11.65
N THR A 160 14.12 7.42 -11.85
CA THR A 160 13.58 6.63 -10.75
C THR A 160 14.54 5.49 -10.39
N ARG A 161 14.59 5.12 -9.10
CA ARG A 161 15.46 4.03 -8.63
C ARG A 161 15.09 2.70 -9.31
N CYS A 162 16.10 1.88 -9.57
CA CYS A 162 15.91 0.51 -10.00
C CYS A 162 15.49 -0.39 -8.82
N SER A 163 14.72 -1.42 -9.13
CA SER A 163 14.18 -2.40 -8.18
C SER A 163 15.26 -3.32 -7.61
N ASN A 164 16.36 -3.53 -8.32
CA ASN A 164 17.51 -4.35 -7.92
C ASN A 164 18.76 -4.07 -8.76
N GLU A 165 19.93 -4.56 -8.31
CA GLU A 165 21.21 -4.32 -9.00
C GLU A 165 21.27 -4.93 -10.40
N ARG A 166 20.59 -6.05 -10.66
CA ARG A 166 20.63 -6.68 -12.00
C ARG A 166 19.94 -5.81 -13.06
N VAL A 167 18.87 -5.11 -12.68
CA VAL A 167 18.23 -4.16 -13.59
C VAL A 167 19.15 -2.97 -13.82
N ALA A 168 19.72 -2.39 -12.76
CA ALA A 168 20.66 -1.27 -12.88
C ALA A 168 21.87 -1.60 -13.78
N GLU A 169 22.46 -2.78 -13.58
CA GLU A 169 23.56 -3.27 -14.40
C GLU A 169 23.14 -3.45 -15.87
N LYS A 170 21.95 -3.99 -16.13
CA LYS A 170 21.44 -4.15 -17.50
C LYS A 170 21.15 -2.81 -18.18
N VAL A 171 20.64 -1.82 -17.45
CA VAL A 171 20.47 -0.45 -17.96
C VAL A 171 21.84 0.13 -18.34
N LYS A 172 22.84 0.01 -17.46
CA LYS A 172 24.21 0.47 -17.73
C LYS A 172 24.82 -0.23 -18.95
N GLN A 173 24.67 -1.54 -19.07
CA GLN A 173 25.20 -2.33 -20.18
C GLN A 173 24.53 -1.98 -21.52
N LYS A 174 23.20 -1.85 -21.56
CA LYS A 174 22.46 -1.63 -22.81
C LYS A 174 22.46 -0.16 -23.25
N HIS A 175 22.47 0.78 -22.30
CA HIS A 175 22.24 2.20 -22.57
C HIS A 175 23.29 3.15 -21.96
N GLY A 176 24.30 2.65 -21.23
CA GLY A 176 25.33 3.47 -20.61
C GLY A 176 24.86 4.31 -19.41
N ILE A 177 23.61 4.14 -18.96
CA ILE A 177 22.99 4.97 -17.92
C ILE A 177 23.37 4.44 -16.53
N LYS A 178 23.93 5.30 -15.68
CA LYS A 178 24.16 4.98 -14.26
C LYS A 178 22.87 5.25 -13.48
N THR A 179 22.32 4.22 -12.86
CA THR A 179 21.11 4.32 -12.02
C THR A 179 21.39 3.86 -10.59
N THR A 180 20.59 4.35 -9.65
CA THR A 180 20.64 3.95 -8.23
C THR A 180 19.62 2.84 -7.94
N VAL A 181 19.91 2.00 -6.95
CA VAL A 181 18.99 0.95 -6.47
C VAL A 181 18.45 1.35 -5.09
N GLY A 182 17.17 1.11 -4.82
CA GLY A 182 16.61 1.34 -3.48
C GLY A 182 17.18 0.37 -2.44
N GLU A 183 17.56 0.87 -1.26
CA GLU A 183 18.13 0.05 -0.17
C GLU A 183 17.14 -0.98 0.39
N ARG A 184 15.83 -0.71 0.25
CA ARG A 184 14.74 -1.57 0.72
C ARG A 184 13.82 -1.90 -0.47
N SER A 185 13.42 -3.17 -0.60
CA SER A 185 12.37 -3.55 -1.54
C SER A 185 11.04 -2.94 -1.10
N ALA A 186 10.32 -2.27 -2.01
CA ALA A 186 9.00 -1.74 -1.73
C ALA A 186 8.06 -2.84 -1.22
N GLN A 187 7.18 -2.49 -0.27
CA GLN A 187 6.20 -3.42 0.27
C GLN A 187 5.29 -3.95 -0.86
N THR A 188 5.12 -5.26 -0.91
CA THR A 188 4.23 -5.92 -1.88
C THR A 188 2.77 -5.52 -1.63
N LYS A 189 1.89 -5.62 -2.63
CA LYS A 189 0.43 -5.37 -2.45
C LYS A 189 -0.17 -6.18 -1.29
N LYS A 190 0.26 -7.44 -1.11
CA LYS A 190 -0.14 -8.27 0.04
C LYS A 190 0.26 -7.66 1.40
N GLN A 191 1.42 -7.00 1.47
CA GLN A 191 1.89 -6.33 2.69
C GLN A 191 1.14 -5.02 2.94
N LYS A 192 0.75 -4.27 1.89
CA LYS A 192 -0.06 -3.04 2.02
C LYS A 192 -1.48 -3.30 2.54
N HIS A 193 -2.08 -4.44 2.19
CA HIS A 193 -3.44 -4.79 2.65
C HIS A 193 -3.51 -5.33 4.09
N HIS A 194 -2.37 -5.60 4.75
CA HIS A 194 -2.33 -5.86 6.19
C HIS A 194 -2.27 -4.53 6.97
N PHE A 195 -3.29 -3.68 6.83
CA PHE A 195 -3.38 -2.43 7.59
C PHE A 195 -4.12 -2.70 8.91
N SER A 196 -3.43 -3.27 9.90
CA SER A 196 -3.96 -3.47 11.26
C SER A 196 -3.55 -2.34 12.23
N GLY A 197 -3.04 -1.21 11.71
CA GLY A 197 -2.45 -0.14 12.52
C GLY A 197 -1.15 -0.53 13.25
N LYS A 198 -0.73 -1.80 13.17
CA LYS A 198 0.52 -2.30 13.75
C LYS A 198 1.55 -2.51 12.64
N PRO A 199 2.81 -2.03 12.79
CA PRO A 199 3.85 -2.30 11.82
C PRO A 199 3.99 -3.82 11.60
N PRO A 200 4.11 -4.30 10.35
CA PRO A 200 4.26 -5.72 10.06
C PRO A 200 5.45 -6.32 10.82
N VAL A 201 5.36 -7.58 11.25
CA VAL A 201 6.49 -8.26 11.95
C VAL A 201 7.79 -8.19 11.15
N LYS A 202 7.70 -8.16 9.81
CA LYS A 202 8.85 -7.94 8.92
C LYS A 202 9.56 -6.61 9.20
N GLN A 203 8.81 -5.54 9.38
CA GLN A 203 9.34 -4.20 9.64
C GLN A 203 9.91 -4.13 11.05
N LEU A 204 9.17 -4.60 12.06
CA LEU A 204 9.65 -4.65 13.44
C LEU A 204 10.96 -5.45 13.59
N LEU A 205 11.06 -6.62 12.93
CA LEU A 205 12.31 -7.40 12.92
C LEU A 205 13.46 -6.65 12.23
N ALA A 206 13.18 -5.94 11.14
CA ALA A 206 14.19 -5.16 10.44
C ALA A 206 14.70 -3.99 11.30
N ASP A 207 13.78 -3.22 11.89
CA ASP A 207 14.11 -2.06 12.72
C ASP A 207 14.90 -2.49 13.98
N ALA A 208 14.51 -3.59 14.62
CA ALA A 208 15.24 -4.12 15.77
C ALA A 208 16.64 -4.65 15.42
N ILE A 209 16.83 -5.23 14.22
CA ILE A 209 18.16 -5.63 13.75
C ILE A 209 18.99 -4.39 13.40
N ASP A 210 18.38 -3.37 12.79
CA ASP A 210 19.05 -2.10 12.49
C ASP A 210 19.57 -1.44 13.78
N GLU A 211 18.74 -1.36 14.82
CA GLU A 211 19.12 -0.86 16.14
C GLU A 211 20.22 -1.73 16.79
N ALA A 212 20.06 -3.05 16.76
CA ALA A 212 21.02 -3.96 17.36
C ALA A 212 22.39 -3.97 16.66
N THR A 213 22.47 -3.50 15.40
CA THR A 213 23.69 -3.46 14.58
C THR A 213 24.29 -2.07 14.36
N PHE A 214 23.73 -1.03 14.98
CA PHE A 214 24.13 0.36 14.74
C PHE A 214 25.63 0.63 14.97
N ASP A 215 26.22 0.02 15.99
CA ASP A 215 27.62 0.17 16.40
C ASP A 215 28.53 -0.98 15.90
N GLN A 216 28.07 -1.77 14.92
CA GLN A 216 28.85 -2.84 14.29
C GLN A 216 29.35 -3.89 15.30
N PRO A 217 28.45 -4.56 16.03
CA PRO A 217 28.81 -5.49 17.10
C PRO A 217 29.37 -6.81 16.57
N THR A 218 29.92 -7.63 17.48
CA THR A 218 30.18 -9.05 17.20
C THR A 218 28.87 -9.85 17.02
N VAL A 219 28.93 -11.01 16.36
CA VAL A 219 27.78 -11.92 16.25
C VAL A 219 27.23 -12.33 17.61
N THR A 220 28.10 -12.57 18.60
CA THR A 220 27.69 -12.89 19.97
C THR A 220 26.89 -11.75 20.60
N GLU A 221 27.36 -10.51 20.47
CA GLU A 221 26.66 -9.32 20.98
C GLU A 221 25.33 -9.08 20.28
N LEU A 222 25.30 -9.22 18.95
CA LEU A 222 24.07 -9.10 18.17
C LEU A 222 23.00 -10.08 18.65
N ILE A 223 23.37 -11.36 18.83
CA ILE A 223 22.42 -12.39 19.30
C ILE A 223 21.89 -12.04 20.69
N ALA A 224 22.77 -11.66 21.62
CA ALA A 224 22.38 -11.30 22.97
C ALA A 224 21.44 -10.07 22.99
N ARG A 225 21.72 -9.05 22.17
CA ARG A 225 20.86 -7.85 22.03
C ARG A 225 19.49 -8.20 21.47
N LEU A 226 19.43 -9.01 20.42
CA LEU A 226 18.16 -9.42 19.82
C LEU A 226 17.33 -10.27 20.79
N GLN A 227 17.96 -11.16 21.54
CA GLN A 227 17.26 -11.95 22.57
C GLN A 227 16.70 -11.07 23.70
N LYS A 228 17.39 -9.99 24.09
CA LYS A 228 16.86 -8.98 25.03
C LYS A 228 15.62 -8.27 24.51
N LEU A 229 15.52 -8.09 23.19
CA LEU A 229 14.32 -7.55 22.52
C LEU A 229 13.24 -8.62 22.26
N HIS A 230 13.34 -9.79 22.91
CA HIS A 230 12.45 -10.94 22.71
C HIS A 230 12.43 -11.47 21.26
N ILE A 231 13.52 -11.27 20.52
CA ILE A 231 13.72 -11.83 19.17
C ILE A 231 14.60 -13.06 19.28
N ASN A 232 14.02 -14.23 19.00
CA ASN A 232 14.81 -15.47 18.97
C ASN A 232 15.59 -15.56 17.66
N VAL A 233 16.87 -15.89 17.77
CA VAL A 233 17.78 -16.09 16.64
C VAL A 233 17.93 -17.58 16.36
N HIS A 234 17.78 -17.98 15.10
CA HIS A 234 17.78 -19.37 14.63
C HIS A 234 18.90 -19.59 13.59
N PRO A 235 20.14 -19.84 14.01
CA PRO A 235 21.23 -20.15 13.11
C PRO A 235 21.07 -21.55 12.49
N SER A 236 21.43 -21.69 11.22
CA SER A 236 21.32 -22.96 10.48
C SER A 236 22.65 -23.71 10.45
N PHE A 237 22.61 -25.01 10.73
CA PHE A 237 23.76 -25.90 10.69
C PHE A 237 23.55 -27.05 9.69
N SER A 238 24.64 -27.67 9.25
CA SER A 238 24.62 -28.93 8.49
C SER A 238 24.40 -30.12 9.40
N THR A 239 24.08 -31.27 8.79
CA THR A 239 24.00 -32.56 9.50
C THR A 239 25.34 -32.91 10.17
N LYS A 240 26.46 -32.44 9.62
CA LYS A 240 27.81 -32.57 10.20
C LYS A 240 28.13 -31.49 11.25
N GLY A 241 27.14 -30.69 11.68
CA GLY A 241 27.30 -29.68 12.72
C GLY A 241 28.06 -28.40 12.32
N LYS A 242 28.33 -28.19 11.01
CA LYS A 242 28.97 -26.97 10.50
C LYS A 242 27.95 -25.86 10.28
N PHE A 243 28.27 -24.64 10.70
CA PHE A 243 27.40 -23.48 10.48
C PHE A 243 27.27 -23.15 8.98
N LYS A 244 26.05 -22.91 8.50
CA LYS A 244 25.73 -22.72 7.07
C LYS A 244 25.73 -21.26 6.63
N ASN A 245 26.24 -20.33 7.44
CA ASN A 245 26.19 -18.89 7.13
C ASN A 245 24.74 -18.42 6.83
N ALA A 246 23.78 -18.94 7.59
CA ALA A 246 22.37 -18.61 7.44
C ALA A 246 21.70 -18.49 8.80
N ILE A 247 20.95 -17.41 8.99
CA ILE A 247 20.23 -17.09 10.22
C ILE A 247 18.78 -16.74 9.88
N ALA A 248 17.85 -17.18 10.73
CA ALA A 248 16.46 -16.74 10.76
C ALA A 248 16.16 -16.08 12.10
N PHE A 249 15.15 -15.22 12.14
CA PHE A 249 14.70 -14.49 13.32
C PHE A 249 13.24 -14.81 13.57
N SER A 250 12.82 -14.87 14.82
CA SER A 250 11.41 -15.01 15.16
C SER A 250 10.98 -14.07 16.27
N MET A 251 9.83 -13.43 16.08
CA MET A 251 9.20 -12.53 17.03
C MET A 251 7.69 -12.75 16.96
N ASN A 252 7.00 -12.74 18.10
CA ASN A 252 5.55 -12.93 18.21
C ASN A 252 5.03 -14.18 17.47
N GLY A 253 5.77 -15.29 17.58
CA GLY A 253 5.42 -16.57 16.92
C GLY A 253 5.69 -16.63 15.42
N VAL A 254 6.11 -15.55 14.77
CA VAL A 254 6.40 -15.51 13.33
C VAL A 254 7.90 -15.66 13.09
N LYS A 255 8.31 -16.74 12.41
CA LYS A 255 9.69 -17.02 12.01
C LYS A 255 9.99 -16.57 10.58
N MET A 256 11.07 -15.84 10.38
CA MET A 256 11.49 -15.30 9.08
C MET A 256 12.99 -15.46 8.85
N ALA A 257 13.37 -15.99 7.69
CA ALA A 257 14.78 -16.06 7.29
C ALA A 257 15.34 -14.65 7.03
N GLY A 258 16.59 -14.40 7.41
CA GLY A 258 17.21 -13.08 7.26
C GLY A 258 17.13 -12.52 5.84
N TRP A 259 17.36 -13.35 4.82
CA TRP A 259 17.24 -12.92 3.42
C TRP A 259 15.81 -12.49 3.02
N LYS A 260 14.77 -12.96 3.72
CA LYS A 260 13.37 -12.53 3.50
C LYS A 260 13.08 -11.15 4.09
N LEU A 261 13.81 -10.75 5.13
CA LEU A 261 13.79 -9.37 5.66
C LEU A 261 14.45 -8.43 4.65
N GLY A 262 15.56 -8.87 4.06
CA GLY A 262 16.26 -8.21 2.96
C GLY A 262 17.72 -8.67 2.85
N LYS A 263 18.43 -8.27 1.79
CA LYS A 263 19.82 -8.71 1.55
C LYS A 263 20.76 -8.33 2.71
N ALA A 264 20.57 -7.15 3.31
CA ALA A 264 21.32 -6.67 4.49
C ALA A 264 21.11 -7.50 5.76
N TYR A 265 20.00 -8.22 5.87
CA TYR A 265 19.65 -9.02 7.05
C TYR A 265 19.94 -10.51 6.86
N SER A 266 20.39 -10.94 5.68
CA SER A 266 21.02 -12.24 5.51
C SER A 266 22.33 -12.29 6.31
N PHE A 267 22.79 -13.46 6.74
CA PHE A 267 24.04 -13.51 7.50
C PHE A 267 25.22 -12.85 6.75
N PRO A 268 25.49 -13.15 5.46
CA PRO A 268 26.51 -12.41 4.71
C PRO A 268 26.25 -10.89 4.63
N GLY A 269 24.98 -10.49 4.61
CA GLY A 269 24.58 -9.09 4.64
C GLY A 269 24.86 -8.40 5.97
N LEU A 270 24.69 -9.10 7.10
CA LEU A 270 25.01 -8.58 8.42
C LEU A 270 26.50 -8.26 8.51
N LEU A 271 27.35 -9.15 7.98
CA LEU A 271 28.79 -8.94 7.92
C LEU A 271 29.14 -7.77 6.97
N GLN A 272 28.71 -7.87 5.70
CA GLN A 272 29.19 -6.97 4.63
C GLN A 272 28.53 -5.59 4.61
N ARG A 273 27.30 -5.46 5.12
CA ARG A 273 26.52 -4.20 5.03
C ARG A 273 26.21 -3.57 6.39
N LYS A 274 26.15 -4.38 7.45
CA LYS A 274 25.89 -3.91 8.81
C LYS A 274 27.14 -3.95 9.69
N GLY A 275 28.29 -4.35 9.15
CA GLY A 275 29.58 -4.35 9.85
C GLY A 275 29.67 -5.36 10.99
N VAL A 276 28.78 -6.35 11.06
CA VAL A 276 28.77 -7.32 12.16
C VAL A 276 30.02 -8.19 12.07
N ASP A 277 30.84 -8.16 13.11
CA ASP A 277 32.09 -8.93 13.17
C ASP A 277 31.83 -10.40 13.51
N TYR A 278 32.37 -11.32 12.69
CA TYR A 278 32.22 -12.76 12.88
C TYR A 278 33.58 -13.44 12.94
N ASN A 279 33.83 -14.09 14.07
CA ASN A 279 34.96 -15.00 14.26
C ASN A 279 34.43 -16.39 14.66
N SER A 280 34.81 -17.43 13.93
CA SER A 280 34.28 -18.78 14.15
C SER A 280 34.62 -19.38 15.50
N GLU A 281 35.79 -19.08 16.07
CA GLU A 281 36.19 -19.61 17.39
C GLU A 281 35.41 -18.92 18.51
N ARG A 282 35.23 -17.60 18.39
CA ARG A 282 34.51 -16.78 19.37
C ARG A 282 32.99 -17.00 19.33
N ASP A 283 32.39 -17.01 18.14
CA ASP A 283 30.94 -16.83 17.98
C ASP A 283 30.16 -18.14 17.75
N ILE A 284 30.82 -19.27 17.41
CA ILE A 284 30.14 -20.57 17.29
C ILE A 284 29.43 -21.00 18.58
N PRO A 285 30.01 -20.83 19.79
CA PRO A 285 29.32 -21.13 21.04
C PRO A 285 27.99 -20.37 21.17
N ALA A 286 27.98 -19.06 20.92
CA ALA A 286 26.78 -18.24 20.96
C ALA A 286 25.73 -18.67 19.92
N LEU A 287 26.17 -19.00 18.69
CA LEU A 287 25.28 -19.50 17.64
C LEU A 287 24.66 -20.86 18.00
N ARG A 288 25.39 -21.74 18.70
CA ARG A 288 24.86 -23.03 19.18
C ARG A 288 23.85 -22.81 20.31
N SER A 289 24.19 -21.98 21.29
CA SER A 289 23.26 -21.63 22.38
C SER A 289 21.96 -21.03 21.83
N ALA A 290 22.04 -20.10 20.88
CA ALA A 290 20.84 -19.53 20.26
C ALA A 290 20.01 -20.57 19.48
N ARG A 291 20.66 -21.48 18.75
CA ARG A 291 19.98 -22.60 18.05
C ARG A 291 19.19 -23.46 19.03
N ASP A 292 19.76 -23.72 20.19
CA ASP A 292 19.16 -24.56 21.23
C ASP A 292 18.16 -23.79 22.11
N GLY A 293 17.85 -22.54 21.76
CA GLY A 293 16.89 -21.69 22.48
C GLY A 293 17.42 -21.10 23.78
N GLN A 294 18.73 -21.19 24.03
CA GLN A 294 19.36 -20.66 25.23
C GLN A 294 19.72 -19.18 25.08
N LEU A 295 19.62 -18.44 26.19
CA LEU A 295 20.08 -17.06 26.29
C LEU A 295 21.60 -16.98 26.17
N VAL A 296 22.08 -16.17 25.23
CA VAL A 296 23.50 -15.89 25.04
C VAL A 296 23.91 -14.82 26.05
N LYS A 297 24.85 -15.17 26.93
CA LYS A 297 25.46 -14.22 27.86
C LYS A 297 26.56 -13.44 27.15
N LEU A 298 26.56 -12.11 27.34
CA LEU A 298 27.69 -11.29 26.91
C LEU A 298 28.92 -11.62 27.76
N PRO A 299 30.12 -11.69 27.17
CA PRO A 299 31.34 -11.78 27.97
C PRO A 299 31.45 -10.52 28.84
N VAL A 300 31.57 -10.73 30.16
CA VAL A 300 31.83 -9.64 31.10
C VAL A 300 33.21 -9.09 30.76
N LYS A 301 33.31 -7.79 30.42
CA LYS A 301 34.62 -7.12 30.35
C LYS A 301 35.26 -7.26 31.72
N SER A 302 36.31 -8.08 31.84
CA SER A 302 37.11 -8.19 33.05
C SER A 302 37.72 -6.82 33.35
N VAL A 303 37.18 -6.12 34.35
CA VAL A 303 37.89 -4.98 34.93
C VAL A 303 39.00 -5.59 35.79
N SER A 304 40.24 -5.35 35.39
CA SER A 304 41.43 -5.82 36.11
C SER A 304 41.55 -5.13 37.48
N PRO A 305 41.83 -5.85 38.58
CA PRO A 305 42.03 -5.26 39.89
C PRO A 305 43.53 -5.07 40.17
N TYR A 306 44.06 -3.84 40.14
CA TYR A 306 45.26 -3.44 40.89
C TYR A 306 45.31 -1.93 41.20
N SER A 307 45.17 -1.65 42.51
CA SER A 307 45.93 -0.75 43.41
C SER A 307 46.40 0.64 43.00
N ILE A 308 46.10 1.63 43.84
CA ILE A 308 46.99 2.65 44.50
C ILE A 308 46.07 3.42 45.49
N THR A 309 46.08 3.09 46.78
CA THR A 309 46.89 3.53 47.94
C THR A 309 46.10 4.49 48.84
N ASP A 310 46.40 4.36 50.12
CA ASP A 310 45.87 5.06 51.28
C ASP A 310 45.77 6.58 51.13
N ASP A 311 44.64 7.13 51.58
CA ASP A 311 44.64 8.20 52.57
C ASP A 311 43.27 8.24 53.30
N LYS A 312 43.32 7.98 54.61
CA LYS A 312 42.33 8.42 55.62
C LYS A 312 42.79 9.81 56.12
N PRO A 313 41.98 10.64 56.82
CA PRO A 313 40.83 10.32 57.68
C PRO A 313 39.63 11.29 57.43
N THR A 314 38.48 11.37 58.11
CA THR A 314 38.06 11.13 59.51
C THR A 314 36.52 11.29 59.58
N PHE A 315 35.85 10.36 60.26
CA PHE A 315 34.59 10.40 61.04
C PHE A 315 33.62 11.61 60.99
N ILE A 316 32.30 11.34 60.96
CA ILE A 316 31.41 11.29 62.16
C ILE A 316 30.14 10.49 61.81
N ASP A 317 29.74 9.71 62.82
CA ASP A 317 28.66 8.75 62.96
C ASP A 317 27.33 9.46 63.34
N GLU A 318 26.17 8.90 62.99
CA GLU A 318 25.06 8.68 63.93
C GLU A 318 23.86 7.95 63.29
N ASN A 319 23.73 6.69 63.72
CA ASN A 319 22.54 5.86 63.89
C ASN A 319 21.16 6.56 63.90
N SER A 320 20.15 5.92 63.28
CA SER A 320 19.15 5.10 64.01
C SER A 320 17.94 4.75 63.13
N GLN A 321 17.75 3.46 62.88
CA GLN A 321 16.45 2.80 62.62
C GLN A 321 15.80 2.43 63.98
N PRO A 322 14.60 1.80 64.09
CA PRO A 322 13.53 1.52 63.12
C PRO A 322 12.08 1.71 63.71
N ARG A 323 11.05 1.25 62.96
CA ARG A 323 10.07 0.18 63.38
C ARG A 323 8.56 0.55 63.45
N VAL A 324 7.75 -0.40 62.93
CA VAL A 324 6.41 -0.91 63.36
C VAL A 324 5.08 -0.38 62.76
N GLU A 325 4.44 -1.31 62.03
CA GLU A 325 3.05 -1.86 62.04
C GLU A 325 1.77 -1.00 61.94
N ASP A 326 0.93 -1.48 61.02
CA ASP A 326 -0.48 -1.86 61.11
C ASP A 326 -1.51 -0.93 61.78
N ASN A 327 -2.59 -0.66 61.03
CA ASN A 327 -3.91 -1.02 61.55
C ASN A 327 -4.97 -1.22 60.45
N GLU A 328 -5.65 -2.35 60.57
CA GLU A 328 -6.91 -2.72 59.94
C GLU A 328 -8.12 -2.01 60.58
N LEU A 329 -9.29 -2.36 60.03
CA LEU A 329 -10.68 -2.23 60.52
C LEU A 329 -11.43 -1.01 59.98
N LYS A 330 -12.69 -1.10 59.52
CA LYS A 330 -13.67 -2.12 59.12
C LYS A 330 -15.03 -1.39 59.22
N THR A 331 -16.05 -1.91 58.53
CA THR A 331 -17.49 -1.70 58.79
C THR A 331 -18.06 -0.32 58.39
N THR A 332 -19.23 -0.19 57.76
CA THR A 332 -20.46 -0.98 57.89
C THR A 332 -21.36 -0.75 56.67
N ALA A 333 -22.06 -1.79 56.22
CA ALA A 333 -23.27 -1.66 55.40
C ALA A 333 -24.46 -1.22 56.28
N ILE A 334 -25.43 -0.51 55.72
CA ILE A 334 -26.88 -0.74 55.90
C ILE A 334 -27.66 -0.06 54.76
N THR A 335 -28.57 -0.86 54.24
CA THR A 335 -29.60 -0.67 53.23
C THR A 335 -30.74 0.25 53.71
N ASN A 336 -31.25 1.15 52.87
CA ASN A 336 -32.61 1.08 52.31
C ASN A 336 -33.04 2.35 51.55
N GLN A 337 -33.39 2.11 50.28
CA GLN A 337 -34.50 2.66 49.50
C GLN A 337 -35.21 3.94 49.99
N HIS A 338 -35.17 4.98 49.15
CA HIS A 338 -36.39 5.62 48.65
C HIS A 338 -36.20 6.14 47.21
N LYS A 339 -37.24 5.90 46.41
CA LYS A 339 -37.42 6.25 45.00
C LYS A 339 -37.14 7.72 44.66
N SER A 340 -36.40 7.93 43.57
CA SER A 340 -36.64 9.01 42.61
C SER A 340 -36.55 8.43 41.21
N GLU A 341 -37.65 8.50 40.48
CA GLU A 341 -37.76 8.04 39.09
C GLU A 341 -36.92 8.94 38.17
N ASP A 342 -35.77 8.44 37.72
CA ASP A 342 -35.09 8.96 36.53
C ASP A 342 -35.01 7.83 35.51
N LYS A 343 -35.81 7.94 34.44
CA LYS A 343 -35.81 7.00 33.32
C LYS A 343 -34.53 7.17 32.52
N GLN A 344 -33.53 6.32 32.75
CA GLN A 344 -32.46 6.11 31.78
C GLN A 344 -33.05 5.47 30.50
N PRO A 345 -32.71 5.96 29.30
CA PRO A 345 -33.21 5.39 28.06
C PRO A 345 -32.71 3.94 27.88
N ASN A 346 -33.61 3.07 27.45
CA ASN A 346 -33.35 1.65 27.18
C ASN A 346 -32.35 1.52 26.02
N ALA A 347 -31.44 0.55 26.01
CA ALA A 347 -30.40 0.38 24.97
C ALA A 347 -30.96 0.35 23.52
N THR A 348 -32.19 -0.12 23.34
CA THR A 348 -32.93 -0.06 22.06
C THR A 348 -33.25 1.37 21.61
N GLN A 349 -33.53 2.28 22.56
CA GLN A 349 -33.77 3.70 22.29
C GLN A 349 -32.49 4.41 21.86
N GLU A 350 -31.34 4.11 22.50
CA GLU A 350 -30.04 4.67 22.09
C GLU A 350 -29.63 4.23 20.69
N ILE A 351 -29.81 2.95 20.34
CA ILE A 351 -29.53 2.46 18.98
C ILE A 351 -30.44 3.16 17.96
N ASN A 352 -31.73 3.30 18.25
CA ASN A 352 -32.66 4.00 17.35
C ASN A 352 -32.31 5.48 17.18
N LEU A 353 -31.88 6.17 18.24
CA LEU A 353 -31.40 7.55 18.18
C LEU A 353 -30.17 7.69 17.27
N ILE A 354 -29.20 6.79 17.39
CA ILE A 354 -27.99 6.78 16.55
C ILE A 354 -28.34 6.49 15.08
N GLN A 355 -29.20 5.51 14.82
CA GLN A 355 -29.67 5.22 13.46
C GLN A 355 -30.40 6.42 12.83
N GLN A 356 -31.22 7.10 13.63
CA GLN A 356 -31.92 8.30 13.20
C GLN A 356 -30.96 9.46 12.91
N GLU A 357 -29.91 9.64 13.72
CA GLU A 357 -28.88 10.64 13.47
C GLU A 357 -28.14 10.35 12.15
N TYR A 358 -27.76 9.10 11.91
CA TYR A 358 -27.06 8.69 10.70
C TYR A 358 -27.91 8.85 9.45
N VAL A 359 -29.19 8.47 9.48
CA VAL A 359 -30.06 8.63 8.30
C VAL A 359 -30.29 10.11 8.00
N ASN A 360 -30.42 10.97 9.03
CA ASN A 360 -30.56 12.41 8.85
C ASN A 360 -29.31 13.03 8.19
N LYS A 361 -28.10 12.56 8.55
CA LYS A 361 -26.84 13.03 7.95
C LYS A 361 -26.73 12.73 6.44
N ILE A 362 -27.21 11.56 6.00
CA ILE A 362 -27.04 11.13 4.59
C ILE A 362 -28.21 11.52 3.67
N THR A 363 -29.39 11.79 4.24
CA THR A 363 -30.62 12.10 3.49
C THR A 363 -30.45 13.22 2.45
N PRO A 364 -29.86 14.39 2.78
CA PRO A 364 -29.68 15.48 1.82
C PRO A 364 -28.86 15.05 0.60
N THR A 365 -27.75 14.35 0.84
CA THR A 365 -26.86 13.86 -0.21
C THR A 365 -27.57 12.90 -1.15
N ILE A 366 -28.36 11.97 -0.60
CA ILE A 366 -29.05 10.95 -1.39
C ILE A 366 -30.12 11.59 -2.28
N ARG A 367 -30.87 12.56 -1.76
CA ARG A 367 -31.85 13.31 -2.56
C ARG A 367 -31.18 14.12 -3.66
N GLN A 368 -30.10 14.84 -3.35
CA GLN A 368 -29.32 15.60 -4.32
C GLN A 368 -28.75 14.70 -5.41
N PHE A 369 -28.17 13.56 -5.03
CA PHE A 369 -27.66 12.56 -5.96
C PHE A 369 -28.78 12.02 -6.87
N TRP A 370 -29.95 11.72 -6.31
CA TRP A 370 -31.08 11.22 -7.06
C TRP A 370 -31.63 12.25 -8.06
N GLU A 371 -31.68 13.53 -7.68
CA GLU A 371 -32.08 14.64 -8.56
C GLU A 371 -31.10 14.82 -9.73
N ILE A 372 -29.79 14.86 -9.46
CA ILE A 372 -28.74 15.02 -10.50
C ILE A 372 -28.81 13.90 -11.55
N ASN A 373 -29.17 12.68 -11.12
CA ASN A 373 -29.27 11.53 -12.01
C ASN A 373 -30.61 11.45 -12.77
N LYS A 374 -31.40 12.53 -12.80
CA LYS A 374 -32.71 12.61 -13.48
C LYS A 374 -33.74 11.61 -12.97
N ARG A 375 -33.76 11.37 -11.66
CA ARG A 375 -34.81 10.60 -10.95
C ARG A 375 -35.10 9.19 -11.52
N PRO A 376 -34.08 8.32 -11.62
CA PRO A 376 -34.27 6.98 -12.15
C PRO A 376 -35.04 6.09 -11.15
N LYS A 377 -35.75 5.07 -11.67
CA LYS A 377 -36.44 4.06 -10.84
C LYS A 377 -35.48 3.20 -10.01
N SER A 378 -34.24 3.02 -10.46
CA SER A 378 -33.19 2.32 -9.74
C SER A 378 -31.79 2.74 -10.20
N ILE A 379 -30.84 2.82 -9.27
CA ILE A 379 -29.42 3.07 -9.50
C ILE A 379 -28.63 1.96 -8.82
N LYS A 380 -27.72 1.32 -9.55
CA LYS A 380 -26.79 0.31 -9.00
C LYS A 380 -25.38 0.86 -9.03
N GLY A 381 -24.80 1.10 -7.86
CA GLY A 381 -23.40 1.47 -7.68
C GLY A 381 -22.56 0.32 -7.14
N ASN A 382 -21.24 0.55 -7.05
CA ASN A 382 -20.28 -0.46 -6.58
C ASN A 382 -20.43 -0.83 -5.09
N HIS A 383 -20.92 0.11 -4.28
CA HIS A 383 -21.09 -0.06 -2.83
C HIS A 383 -22.57 -0.08 -2.41
N TYR A 384 -23.39 0.72 -3.06
CA TYR A 384 -24.80 0.89 -2.73
C TYR A 384 -25.68 0.81 -3.98
N SER A 385 -26.92 0.36 -3.79
CA SER A 385 -27.99 0.51 -4.77
C SER A 385 -29.14 1.29 -4.15
N ILE A 386 -29.76 2.15 -4.96
CA ILE A 386 -30.94 2.92 -4.60
C ILE A 386 -32.09 2.45 -5.50
N THR A 387 -33.25 2.16 -4.91
CA THR A 387 -34.47 1.82 -5.64
C THR A 387 -35.60 2.71 -5.17
N LEU A 388 -36.41 3.21 -6.09
CA LEU A 388 -37.60 3.99 -5.80
C LEU A 388 -38.84 3.10 -5.87
N GLU A 389 -39.55 2.98 -4.74
CA GLU A 389 -40.84 2.30 -4.65
C GLU A 389 -41.79 3.21 -3.84
N GLU A 390 -42.97 3.51 -4.39
CA GLU A 390 -44.02 4.30 -3.71
C GLU A 390 -43.56 5.64 -3.09
N GLY A 391 -42.60 6.32 -3.72
CA GLY A 391 -42.07 7.60 -3.22
C GLY A 391 -40.98 7.46 -2.15
N ILE A 392 -40.52 6.24 -1.89
CA ILE A 392 -39.45 5.96 -0.91
C ILE A 392 -38.21 5.45 -1.65
N LEU A 393 -37.08 6.13 -1.44
CA LEU A 393 -35.76 5.69 -1.88
C LEU A 393 -35.23 4.67 -0.87
N THR A 394 -35.28 3.39 -1.23
CA THR A 394 -34.69 2.32 -0.45
C THR A 394 -33.21 2.19 -0.78
N LEU A 395 -32.36 2.35 0.24
CA LEU A 395 -30.91 2.20 0.14
C LEU A 395 -30.48 0.80 0.59
N LYS A 396 -29.70 0.11 -0.26
CA LYS A 396 -29.13 -1.21 0.04
C LYS A 396 -27.62 -1.24 -0.18
N ARG A 397 -26.88 -1.97 0.67
CA ARG A 397 -25.46 -2.30 0.42
C ARG A 397 -25.35 -3.38 -0.68
N ARG A 398 -24.15 -3.54 -1.27
CA ARG A 398 -23.87 -4.53 -2.34
C ARG A 398 -24.34 -5.96 -2.05
N MET A 399 -24.38 -6.39 -0.78
CA MET A 399 -24.85 -7.72 -0.37
C MET A 399 -26.38 -7.83 -0.24
N GLY A 400 -27.13 -6.79 -0.60
CA GLY A 400 -28.59 -6.75 -0.57
C GLY A 400 -29.20 -6.28 0.76
N GLU A 401 -28.37 -6.04 1.77
CA GLU A 401 -28.80 -5.53 3.07
C GLU A 401 -29.40 -4.13 2.94
N LYS A 402 -30.66 -3.98 3.39
CA LYS A 402 -31.35 -2.70 3.48
C LYS A 402 -30.83 -1.92 4.67
N ILE A 403 -30.45 -0.67 4.45
CA ILE A 403 -29.81 0.18 5.47
C ILE A 403 -30.59 1.45 5.76
N ALA A 404 -31.33 2.01 4.80
CA ALA A 404 -32.15 3.20 5.01
C ALA A 404 -33.35 3.27 4.05
N ASP A 405 -34.41 3.92 4.51
CA ASP A 405 -35.53 4.39 3.69
C ASP A 405 -35.61 5.91 3.75
N ILE A 406 -35.57 6.54 2.59
CA ILE A 406 -35.53 7.99 2.46
C ILE A 406 -36.69 8.43 1.57
N PRO A 407 -37.74 9.04 2.15
CA PRO A 407 -38.83 9.64 1.38
C PRO A 407 -38.32 10.70 0.41
N THR A 408 -38.87 10.75 -0.80
CA THR A 408 -38.50 11.76 -1.81
C THR A 408 -38.97 13.16 -1.42
N ASP A 409 -40.03 13.26 -0.62
CA ASP A 409 -40.55 14.50 -0.05
C ASP A 409 -40.28 14.61 1.46
N ASN A 410 -40.59 15.76 2.05
CA ASN A 410 -40.43 16.00 3.48
C ASN A 410 -41.65 15.53 4.31
N SER A 411 -42.58 14.76 3.74
CA SER A 411 -43.82 14.38 4.41
C SER A 411 -43.61 13.35 5.52
N THR A 412 -42.57 12.53 5.38
CA THR A 412 -42.30 11.39 6.26
C THR A 412 -40.85 11.43 6.76
N THR A 413 -40.64 11.02 8.01
CA THR A 413 -39.30 10.96 8.60
C THR A 413 -38.49 9.82 7.97
N PRO A 414 -37.25 10.06 7.49
CA PRO A 414 -36.40 9.01 6.98
C PRO A 414 -36.02 8.02 8.08
N GLN A 415 -35.86 6.75 7.74
CA GLN A 415 -35.59 5.68 8.71
C GLN A 415 -34.27 4.99 8.42
N GLY A 416 -33.41 4.89 9.44
CA GLY A 416 -32.18 4.10 9.42
C GLY A 416 -32.41 2.74 10.08
N PHE A 417 -31.88 1.68 9.49
CA PHE A 417 -32.01 0.31 10.02
C PHE A 417 -30.67 -0.22 10.55
N ASN A 418 -29.67 -0.32 9.67
CA ASN A 418 -28.34 -0.87 9.95
C ASN A 418 -27.22 0.05 9.44
N LEU A 419 -27.46 1.36 9.45
CA LEU A 419 -26.43 2.35 9.10
C LEU A 419 -25.31 2.31 10.13
N ASN A 420 -24.08 2.33 9.64
CA ASN A 420 -22.91 2.51 10.50
C ASN A 420 -22.14 3.76 10.09
N GLU A 421 -21.20 4.15 10.94
CA GLU A 421 -20.37 5.35 10.75
C GLU A 421 -19.63 5.32 9.40
N SER A 422 -19.15 4.16 8.95
CA SER A 422 -18.48 4.02 7.66
C SER A 422 -19.40 4.28 6.46
N ASP A 423 -20.71 3.98 6.56
CA ASP A 423 -21.67 4.37 5.52
C ASP A 423 -21.82 5.89 5.48
N VAL A 424 -21.96 6.52 6.65
CA VAL A 424 -22.11 7.98 6.77
C VAL A 424 -20.91 8.70 6.16
N GLU A 425 -19.69 8.28 6.49
CA GLU A 425 -18.45 8.84 5.94
C GLU A 425 -18.42 8.80 4.40
N ARG A 426 -18.83 7.67 3.80
CA ARG A 426 -18.87 7.54 2.33
C ARG A 426 -19.90 8.47 1.69
N PHE A 427 -21.06 8.65 2.31
CA PHE A 427 -22.06 9.59 1.82
C PHE A 427 -21.62 11.05 2.01
N LEU A 428 -20.89 11.38 3.07
CA LEU A 428 -20.29 12.71 3.22
C LEU A 428 -19.20 12.97 2.17
N GLU A 429 -18.40 11.96 1.82
CA GLU A 429 -17.44 12.08 0.71
C GLU A 429 -18.15 12.28 -0.63
N LEU A 430 -19.23 11.55 -0.91
CA LEU A 430 -20.08 11.78 -2.08
C LEU A 430 -20.63 13.21 -2.10
N GLN A 431 -21.07 13.73 -0.95
CA GLN A 431 -21.57 15.11 -0.84
C GLN A 431 -20.52 16.14 -1.24
N ARG A 432 -19.26 15.96 -0.77
CA ARG A 432 -18.14 16.84 -1.17
C ARG A 432 -17.91 16.82 -2.67
N ILE A 433 -17.98 15.63 -3.29
CA ILE A 433 -17.82 15.47 -4.74
C ILE A 433 -18.94 16.20 -5.49
N LEU A 434 -20.20 16.01 -5.07
CA LEU A 434 -21.36 16.63 -5.71
C LEU A 434 -21.34 18.16 -5.58
N ASN A 435 -20.92 18.69 -4.43
CA ASN A 435 -20.80 20.14 -4.22
C ASN A 435 -19.71 20.74 -5.11
N ASN A 436 -18.54 20.10 -5.21
CA ASN A 436 -17.46 20.53 -6.09
C ASN A 436 -17.88 20.52 -7.58
N GLN A 437 -18.67 19.53 -8.00
CA GLN A 437 -19.23 19.49 -9.36
C GLN A 437 -20.21 20.64 -9.60
N HIS A 438 -21.06 20.98 -8.62
CA HIS A 438 -22.02 22.07 -8.75
C HIS A 438 -21.34 23.45 -8.79
N GLU A 439 -20.29 23.67 -7.98
CA GLU A 439 -19.48 24.89 -8.01
C GLU A 439 -18.78 25.07 -9.37
N ARG A 440 -18.20 24.00 -9.93
CA ARG A 440 -17.56 24.05 -11.26
C ARG A 440 -18.55 24.38 -12.38
N GLN A 441 -19.76 23.82 -12.32
CA GLN A 441 -20.82 24.13 -13.29
C GLN A 441 -21.31 25.58 -13.19
N ASN A 442 -21.36 26.14 -11.97
CA ASN A 442 -21.72 27.54 -11.75
C ASN A 442 -20.60 28.51 -12.20
N ILE A 443 -19.33 28.17 -11.99
CA ILE A 443 -18.18 28.95 -12.50
C ILE A 443 -18.17 28.95 -14.05
N GLN A 444 -18.41 27.80 -14.68
CA GLN A 444 -18.49 27.72 -16.15
C GLN A 444 -19.68 28.48 -16.73
N LYS A 445 -20.83 28.52 -16.04
CA LYS A 445 -21.98 29.34 -16.46
C LYS A 445 -21.70 30.84 -16.32
N ASN A 446 -21.03 31.27 -15.25
CA ASN A 446 -20.71 32.68 -15.04
C ASN A 446 -19.62 33.19 -15.99
N GLN A 447 -18.62 32.37 -16.34
CA GLN A 447 -17.61 32.71 -17.36
C GLN A 447 -18.14 32.72 -18.80
N GLY A 448 -19.33 32.14 -19.04
CA GLY A 448 -20.02 32.20 -20.33
C GLY A 448 -20.93 33.43 -20.51
N LEU A 449 -21.14 34.24 -19.47
CA LEU A 449 -21.95 35.46 -19.51
C LEU A 449 -21.11 36.75 -19.66
N GLU A 450 -19.78 36.66 -19.55
CA GLU A 450 -18.83 37.76 -19.81
C GLU A 450 -18.15 37.67 -21.20
N ARG A 451 -18.70 36.91 -22.14
CA ARG A 451 -18.21 36.83 -23.53
C ARG A 451 -19.23 37.31 -24.54
#